data_AF-A0A954K0W6-F1
#
_entry.id   AF-A0A954K0W6-F1
#
_cell.length_a   1.000
_cell.length_b   1.000
_cell.length_c   1.000
_cell.angle_alpha   90.00
_cell.angle_beta   90.00
_cell.angle_gamma   90.00
#
_symmetry.space_group_name_H-M   'P 1'
#
loop_
_entity.id
_entity.type
_entity.pdbx_description
1 polymer ?
#
loop_
_entity_poly.entity_id
_entity_poly.type
_entity_poly.pdbx_seq_one_letter_code
_entity_poly.pdbx_strand_id
1 'polypeptide(L)'
;MITAEAETERLYPSAPLPSYTYYPGSGMPHPIRDPKGHSHGRKHAPGQGPRALSTEMWPSNRNYLLGLDYFNLGYYWEAHEEWERLWRVSGADTTVGRFLKGLIKLAAAGVKVRERS
;
A
#
# COMPACT_ATOMS: atom_id res chain seq x y z
N MET A 1 -2.68 3.86 -28.78
CA MET A 1 -3.60 3.96 -27.64
C MET A 1 -3.43 2.71 -26.82
N ILE A 2 -2.95 2.81 -25.58
CA ILE A 2 -2.97 1.66 -24.67
C ILE A 2 -4.39 1.60 -24.14
N THR A 3 -5.18 0.66 -24.66
CA THR A 3 -6.49 0.31 -24.11
C THR A 3 -6.26 -0.41 -22.80
N ALA A 4 -6.35 0.31 -21.69
CA ALA A 4 -6.19 -0.25 -20.35
C ALA A 4 -7.52 -0.87 -19.89
N GLU A 5 -7.88 -2.01 -20.50
CA GLU A 5 -8.85 -2.95 -19.93
C GLU A 5 -8.11 -4.20 -19.45
N ALA A 6 -6.99 -4.01 -18.75
CA ALA A 6 -6.39 -5.10 -17.99
C ALA A 6 -7.10 -5.15 -16.64
N GLU A 7 -8.08 -6.04 -16.50
CA GLU A 7 -8.56 -6.44 -15.18
C GLU A 7 -7.35 -6.96 -14.39
N THR A 8 -6.89 -6.19 -13.43
CA THR A 8 -5.76 -6.61 -12.60
C THR A 8 -6.29 -7.60 -11.56
N GLU A 9 -5.98 -8.88 -11.76
CA GLU A 9 -6.28 -9.90 -10.77
C GLU A 9 -5.62 -9.55 -9.43
N ARG A 10 -6.44 -9.57 -8.36
CA ARG A 10 -5.97 -9.27 -7.02
C ARG A 10 -5.20 -10.45 -6.44
N LEU A 11 -4.01 -10.18 -5.92
CA LEU A 11 -3.14 -11.14 -5.25
C LEU A 11 -3.58 -11.40 -3.81
N TYR A 12 -4.33 -10.48 -3.18
CA TYR A 12 -4.88 -10.69 -1.85
C TYR A 12 -6.37 -10.29 -1.75
N PRO A 13 -7.27 -11.00 -2.47
CA PRO A 13 -8.67 -10.60 -2.64
C PRO A 13 -9.51 -10.67 -1.36
N SER A 14 -9.07 -11.42 -0.35
CA SER A 14 -9.75 -11.53 0.94
C SER A 14 -9.69 -10.25 1.78
N ALA A 15 -8.76 -9.33 1.48
CA ALA A 15 -8.73 -8.01 2.10
C ALA A 15 -9.71 -7.07 1.36
N PRO A 16 -10.62 -6.38 2.07
CA PRO A 16 -11.47 -5.37 1.44
C PRO A 16 -10.62 -4.17 1.00
N LEU A 17 -10.97 -3.57 -0.14
CA LEU A 17 -10.40 -2.31 -0.57
C LEU A 17 -11.08 -1.14 0.15
N PRO A 18 -10.36 -0.04 0.44
CA PRO A 18 -10.97 1.21 0.83
C PRO A 18 -11.98 1.70 -0.21
N SER A 19 -13.03 2.37 0.26
CA SER A 19 -14.07 2.95 -0.61
C SER A 19 -13.57 4.10 -1.48
N TYR A 20 -12.38 4.62 -1.20
CA TYR A 20 -11.70 5.65 -1.98
C TYR A 20 -10.18 5.51 -1.82
N THR A 21 -9.44 5.93 -2.84
CA THR A 21 -8.00 6.20 -2.69
C THR A 21 -7.79 7.63 -2.19
N TYR A 22 -6.86 7.79 -1.26
CA TYR A 22 -6.48 9.11 -0.79
C TYR A 22 -5.28 9.69 -1.55
N TYR A 23 -5.31 11.00 -1.78
CA TYR A 23 -4.15 11.82 -2.12
C TYR A 23 -4.43 13.24 -1.64
N PRO A 24 -3.39 14.03 -1.31
CA PRO A 24 -3.57 15.43 -0.92
C PRO A 24 -4.35 16.23 -1.97
N GLY A 25 -5.37 16.98 -1.54
CA GLY A 25 -6.20 17.77 -2.47
C GLY A 25 -7.36 17.01 -3.12
N SER A 26 -7.54 15.71 -2.85
CA SER A 26 -8.67 14.93 -3.40
C SER A 26 -10.05 15.33 -2.86
N GLY A 27 -10.12 16.15 -1.80
CA GLY A 27 -11.35 16.45 -1.07
C GLY A 27 -11.86 15.31 -0.18
N MET A 28 -11.22 14.14 -0.22
CA MET A 28 -11.60 12.99 0.60
C MET A 28 -11.05 13.10 2.03
N PRO A 29 -11.75 12.54 3.04
CA PRO A 29 -11.25 12.48 4.40
C PRO A 29 -9.86 11.85 4.47
N HIS A 30 -8.96 12.42 5.27
CA HIS A 30 -7.64 11.83 5.45
C HIS A 30 -7.77 10.45 6.13
N PRO A 31 -7.20 9.36 5.58
CA PRO A 31 -7.46 7.99 6.03
C PRO A 31 -7.22 7.74 7.51
N ILE A 32 -6.15 8.30 8.07
CA ILE A 32 -5.78 8.13 9.49
C ILE A 32 -6.24 9.29 10.39
N ARG A 33 -6.17 10.55 9.90
CA ARG A 33 -6.30 11.75 10.73
C ARG A 33 -7.73 12.27 10.84
N ASP A 34 -8.59 11.96 9.88
CA ASP A 34 -9.98 12.41 9.87
C ASP A 34 -10.87 11.33 10.51
N PRO A 35 -11.81 11.66 11.41
CA PRO A 35 -12.78 10.70 11.96
C PRO A 35 -13.60 9.92 10.92
N LYS A 36 -13.78 10.46 9.71
CA LYS A 36 -14.42 9.79 8.55
C LYS A 36 -13.43 9.03 7.66
N GLY A 37 -12.15 9.01 8.05
CA GLY A 37 -11.07 8.31 7.37
C GLY A 37 -11.25 6.79 7.39
N HIS A 38 -10.99 6.10 6.28
CA HIS A 38 -11.21 4.66 6.17
C HIS A 38 -10.25 3.81 7.05
N SER A 39 -9.23 4.44 7.64
CA SER A 39 -8.27 3.83 8.57
C SER A 39 -8.28 4.49 9.96
N HIS A 40 -9.22 5.40 10.23
CA HIS A 40 -9.27 6.14 11.49
C HIS A 40 -9.53 5.21 12.67
N GLY A 41 -8.74 5.36 13.74
CA GLY A 41 -8.86 4.53 14.94
C GLY A 41 -8.51 3.05 14.76
N ARG A 42 -8.13 2.60 13.55
CA ARG A 42 -7.70 1.21 13.33
C ARG A 42 -6.40 0.95 14.09
N LYS A 43 -6.48 0.09 15.11
CA LYS A 43 -5.33 -0.47 15.80
C LYS A 43 -5.15 -1.91 15.33
N HIS A 44 -3.91 -2.30 15.04
CA HIS A 44 -3.62 -3.72 14.86
C HIS A 44 -3.80 -4.43 16.21
N ALA A 45 -4.45 -5.59 16.22
CA ALA A 45 -4.47 -6.39 17.42
C ALA A 45 -3.02 -6.80 17.78
N PRO A 46 -2.70 -6.98 19.06
CA PRO A 46 -1.39 -7.47 19.48
C PRO A 46 -1.01 -8.75 18.70
N GLY A 47 0.20 -8.77 18.13
CA GLY A 47 0.68 -9.89 17.31
C GLY A 47 0.19 -9.93 15.86
N GLN A 48 -0.63 -8.98 15.41
CA GLN A 48 -1.13 -8.88 14.02
C GLN A 48 -0.34 -7.87 13.16
N GLY A 49 0.91 -7.57 13.53
CA GLY A 49 1.79 -6.70 12.74
C GLY A 49 2.36 -7.40 11.49
N PRO A 50 2.92 -6.64 10.54
CA PRO A 50 3.62 -7.23 9.40
C PRO A 50 4.75 -8.14 9.87
N ARG A 51 4.93 -9.26 9.20
CA ARG A 51 6.15 -10.06 9.30
C ARG A 51 7.16 -9.53 8.28
N ALA A 52 8.44 -9.55 8.64
CA ALA A 52 9.52 -9.18 7.73
C ALA A 52 9.35 -9.89 6.38
N LEU A 53 9.55 -9.14 5.29
CA LEU A 53 9.53 -9.71 3.96
C LEU A 53 10.80 -10.56 3.77
N SER A 54 10.65 -11.76 3.24
CA SER A 54 11.77 -12.60 2.80
C SER A 54 11.65 -12.87 1.30
N THR A 55 12.79 -13.07 0.67
CA THR A 55 12.90 -13.39 -0.77
C THR A 55 12.29 -14.75 -1.10
N GLU A 56 12.29 -15.70 -0.15
CA GLU A 56 11.84 -17.07 -0.38
C GLU A 56 10.33 -17.23 -0.11
N MET A 57 9.77 -16.43 0.81
CA MET A 57 8.39 -16.55 1.29
C MET A 57 7.53 -15.34 0.93
N TRP A 58 7.98 -14.48 0.02
CA TRP A 58 7.23 -13.30 -0.43
C TRP A 58 5.79 -13.61 -0.89
N PRO A 59 5.50 -14.73 -1.60
CA PRO A 59 4.12 -15.01 -2.05
C PRO A 59 3.16 -15.29 -0.89
N SER A 60 3.66 -15.49 0.32
CA SER A 60 2.84 -15.69 1.53
C SER A 60 2.71 -14.43 2.38
N ASN A 61 3.44 -13.35 2.05
CA ASN A 61 3.44 -12.12 2.83
C ASN A 61 2.23 -11.25 2.45
N ARG A 62 1.19 -11.32 3.28
CA ARG A 62 -0.10 -10.64 3.06
C ARG A 62 0.04 -9.13 2.85
N ASN A 63 0.92 -8.48 3.59
CA ASN A 63 1.14 -7.03 3.52
C ASN A 63 1.84 -6.65 2.21
N TYR A 64 2.78 -7.48 1.75
CA TYR A 64 3.40 -7.28 0.45
C TYR A 64 2.39 -7.42 -0.70
N LEU A 65 1.60 -8.49 -0.69
CA LEU A 65 0.57 -8.74 -1.71
C LEU A 65 -0.53 -7.66 -1.70
N LEU A 66 -0.98 -7.22 -0.51
CA LEU A 66 -1.95 -6.14 -0.39
C LEU A 66 -1.41 -4.82 -0.91
N GLY A 67 -0.14 -4.50 -0.66
CA GLY A 67 0.50 -3.32 -1.23
C GLY A 67 0.55 -3.37 -2.77
N LEU A 68 0.77 -4.55 -3.36
CA LEU A 68 0.70 -4.75 -4.81
C LEU A 68 -0.72 -4.55 -5.36
N ASP A 69 -1.74 -5.10 -4.70
CA ASP A 69 -3.14 -4.86 -5.05
C ASP A 69 -3.45 -3.36 -5.05
N TYR A 70 -3.07 -2.66 -3.97
CA TYR A 70 -3.27 -1.22 -3.88
C TYR A 70 -2.57 -0.47 -5.01
N PHE A 71 -1.30 -0.78 -5.27
CA PHE A 71 -0.53 -0.09 -6.30
C PHE A 71 -1.13 -0.29 -7.70
N ASN A 72 -1.46 -1.53 -8.05
CA ASN A 72 -2.00 -1.87 -9.37
C ASN A 72 -3.39 -1.26 -9.61
N LEU A 73 -4.20 -1.13 -8.55
CA LEU A 73 -5.53 -0.52 -8.61
C LEU A 73 -5.49 1.01 -8.43
N GLY A 74 -4.31 1.61 -8.30
CA GLY A 74 -4.13 3.06 -8.20
C GLY A 74 -4.39 3.66 -6.82
N TYR A 75 -4.44 2.84 -5.77
CA TYR A 75 -4.50 3.22 -4.36
C TYR A 75 -3.09 3.54 -3.84
N TYR A 76 -2.44 4.54 -4.44
CA TYR A 76 -1.00 4.76 -4.25
C TYR A 76 -0.63 5.19 -2.83
N TRP A 77 -1.49 5.96 -2.15
CA TRP A 77 -1.23 6.33 -0.77
C TRP A 77 -1.33 5.12 0.16
N GLU A 78 -2.33 4.27 -0.06
CA GLU A 78 -2.53 3.04 0.72
C GLU A 78 -1.37 2.05 0.50
N ALA A 79 -0.90 1.90 -0.75
CA ALA A 79 0.28 1.10 -1.08
C ALA A 79 1.54 1.62 -0.37
N HIS A 80 1.73 2.95 -0.35
CA HIS A 80 2.84 3.60 0.36
C HIS A 80 2.84 3.22 1.83
N GLU A 81 1.72 3.41 2.52
CA GLU A 81 1.60 3.14 3.95
C GLU A 81 1.83 1.66 4.28
N GLU A 82 1.27 0.77 3.47
CA GLU A 82 1.38 -0.67 3.68
C GLU A 82 2.84 -1.14 3.53
N TRP A 83 3.53 -0.68 2.49
CA TRP A 83 4.95 -0.99 2.30
C TRP A 83 5.85 -0.27 3.30
N GLU A 84 5.51 0.91 3.79
CA GLU A 84 6.28 1.57 4.84
C GLU A 84 6.21 0.79 6.17
N ARG A 85 5.04 0.25 6.52
CA ARG A 85 4.87 -0.66 7.66
C ARG A 85 5.73 -1.92 7.50
N LEU A 86 5.69 -2.54 6.32
CA LEU A 86 6.49 -3.73 6.02
C LEU A 86 8.00 -3.44 6.02
N TRP A 87 8.42 -2.28 5.50
CA TRP A 87 9.81 -1.85 5.47
C TRP A 87 10.41 -1.71 6.87
N ARG A 88 9.67 -1.13 7.83
CA ARG A 88 10.11 -0.96 9.23
C ARG A 88 10.50 -2.28 9.90
N VAL A 89 9.88 -3.39 9.52
CA VAL A 89 10.18 -4.73 10.08
C VAL A 89 11.12 -5.58 9.22
N SER A 90 11.45 -5.14 8.00
CA SER A 90 12.29 -5.90 7.05
C SER A 90 13.76 -5.48 7.03
N GLY A 91 14.14 -4.53 7.90
CA GLY A 91 15.50 -4.02 8.05
C GLY A 91 15.91 -3.08 6.90
N ALA A 92 16.15 -1.80 7.21
CA ALA A 92 16.35 -0.76 6.19
C ALA A 92 17.53 -1.00 5.24
N ASP A 93 18.64 -1.55 5.76
CA ASP A 93 19.88 -1.75 5.00
C ASP A 93 19.97 -3.10 4.28
N THR A 94 18.98 -3.98 4.46
CA THR A 94 18.92 -5.26 3.75
C THR A 94 18.55 -5.04 2.28
N THR A 95 18.86 -6.01 1.41
CA THR A 95 18.42 -5.99 0.00
C THR A 95 16.90 -5.82 -0.10
N VAL A 96 16.14 -6.55 0.73
CA VAL A 96 14.69 -6.46 0.79
C VAL A 96 14.22 -5.08 1.27
N GLY A 97 14.86 -4.52 2.29
CA GLY A 97 14.56 -3.18 2.78
C GLY A 97 14.77 -2.10 1.71
N ARG A 98 15.87 -2.17 0.97
CA ARG A 98 16.15 -1.26 -0.16
C ARG A 98 15.15 -1.44 -1.30
N PHE A 99 14.75 -2.67 -1.61
CA PHE A 99 13.71 -2.97 -2.59
C PHE A 99 12.36 -2.36 -2.20
N LEU A 100 11.91 -2.59 -0.95
CA LEU A 100 10.69 -1.97 -0.42
C LEU A 100 10.76 -0.45 -0.45
N LYS A 101 11.93 0.14 -0.15
CA LYS A 101 12.12 1.59 -0.25
C LYS A 101 11.92 2.10 -1.68
N GLY A 102 12.30 1.33 -2.69
CA GLY A 102 12.00 1.60 -4.10
C GLY A 102 10.50 1.62 -4.37
N LEU A 103 9.77 0.60 -3.92
CA LEU A 103 8.31 0.51 -4.07
C LEU A 103 7.58 1.68 -3.37
N ILE A 104 8.01 2.05 -2.17
CA ILE A 104 7.47 3.22 -1.44
C ILE A 104 7.67 4.51 -2.25
N LYS A 105 8.82 4.68 -2.91
CA LYS A 105 9.07 5.84 -3.77
C LYS A 105 8.20 5.84 -5.03
N LEU A 106 7.97 4.68 -5.64
CA LEU A 106 7.06 4.54 -6.78
C LEU A 106 5.62 4.88 -6.38
N ALA A 107 5.16 4.40 -5.23
CA ALA A 107 3.85 4.74 -4.69
C ALA A 107 3.73 6.26 -4.43
N ALA A 108 4.75 6.87 -3.83
CA ALA A 108 4.78 8.33 -3.64
C ALA A 108 4.71 9.10 -4.97
N ALA A 109 5.38 8.61 -6.03
CA ALA A 109 5.26 9.19 -7.37
C ALA A 109 3.83 9.07 -7.92
N GLY A 110 3.17 7.92 -7.74
CA GLY A 110 1.77 7.73 -8.10
C GLY A 110 0.82 8.70 -7.38
N VAL A 111 1.04 8.96 -6.09
CA VAL A 111 0.30 9.99 -5.35
C VAL A 111 0.49 11.36 -6.02
N LYS A 112 1.72 11.73 -6.40
CA LYS A 112 2.00 13.01 -7.08
C LYS A 112 1.38 13.13 -8.46
N VAL A 113 1.25 12.03 -9.19
CA VAL A 113 0.49 12.02 -10.45
C VAL A 113 -0.98 12.33 -10.17
N ARG A 114 -1.60 11.68 -9.18
CA ARG A 114 -3.01 11.92 -8.80
C ARG A 114 -3.27 13.35 -8.32
N GLU A 115 -2.34 13.94 -7.56
CA GLU A 115 -2.43 15.34 -7.11
C GLU A 115 -2.50 16.35 -8.26
N ARG A 116 -2.05 15.98 -9.48
CA ARG A 116 -1.95 16.85 -10.65
C ARG A 116 -2.78 16.37 -11.84
N SER A 117 -3.63 15.36 -11.65
CA SER A 117 -4.47 14.77 -12.70
C SER A 117 -5.84 15.46 -12.80
#